data_AF-A0A847MTT4-F1
#
_entry.id   AF-A0A847MTT4-F1
#
_cell.length_a   1.000
_cell.length_b   1.000
_cell.length_c   1.000
_cell.angle_alpha   90.00
_cell.angle_beta   90.00
_cell.angle_gamma   90.00
#
_symmetry.space_group_name_H-M   'P 1'
#
loop_
_entity.id
_entity.type
_entity.pdbx_description
1 polymer ?
#
loop_
_entity_poly.entity_id
_entity_poly.type
_entity_poly.pdbx_seq_one_letter_code
_entity_poly.pdbx_strand_id
1 'polypeptide(L)'
;MLDARNAKQVTLEVWTDRLDVQLTAGITPLDTIAAQQAGVTRPALPDWTSTGAVVGLQGGTDEVRRQVASLREAGTEISGVWLQDWSGRRTTDFGDRLWWTWQLDEDRYPDWEDLVADLAADGIRTTTYVNAFLVDAAPKGDPGIRNLFAEARDAGYLVQDEAGETYLLNQGGFDAALVNLTNPDAQDWYAQVIAEEVLTDGVVGFMADFGEGLPFDAMIADGTAELAHNRWPLLWAQTVRRACEIAEQPDCVTWFRTGSLGMDEFTPMFWAGDQVVDWSDEDGIRSALRGMLAGSVSGWPLVHSDVGGYTSINAVVRDYVRSEELLARWGEMEAFGVMMRTHEGNRPAANLQVSSTDSTRESLAHATRIYAALGDYRRALVDEALATGVPALRPMWVGAPGTDAATAEDQFFLGSSVLVAPVLDPGRFRWRCPCRPGSGRTC
;
A
#
# COMPACT_ATOMS: atom_id res chain seq x y z
N MET A 1 -4.20 -8.77 22.75
CA MET A 1 -5.49 -8.04 22.62
C MET A 1 -5.49 -6.83 23.54
N LEU A 2 -6.08 -5.72 23.09
CA LEU A 2 -6.31 -4.51 23.89
C LEU A 2 -7.82 -4.34 24.09
N ASP A 3 -8.27 -4.27 25.35
CA ASP A 3 -9.67 -4.07 25.70
C ASP A 3 -9.86 -2.70 26.38
N ALA A 4 -10.56 -1.80 25.70
CA ALA A 4 -10.86 -0.44 26.15
C ALA A 4 -12.36 -0.24 26.48
N ARG A 5 -13.15 -1.31 26.70
CA ARG A 5 -14.59 -1.21 26.99
C ARG A 5 -14.89 -0.54 28.34
N ASN A 6 -13.93 -0.51 29.26
CA ASN A 6 -14.07 0.15 30.56
C ASN A 6 -13.49 1.57 30.53
N ALA A 7 -14.31 2.57 30.78
CA ALA A 7 -13.90 3.99 30.75
C ALA A 7 -12.77 4.36 31.74
N LYS A 8 -12.45 3.51 32.72
CA LYS A 8 -11.40 3.74 33.72
C LYS A 8 -10.24 2.74 33.64
N GLN A 9 -10.26 1.80 32.71
CA GLN A 9 -9.30 0.71 32.64
C GLN A 9 -9.10 0.24 31.20
N VAL A 10 -7.84 0.16 30.79
CA VAL A 10 -7.43 -0.57 29.59
C VAL A 10 -6.82 -1.90 30.05
N THR A 11 -7.31 -3.01 29.50
CA THR A 11 -6.76 -4.35 29.78
C THR A 11 -5.95 -4.84 28.58
N LEU A 12 -4.74 -5.30 28.83
CA LEU A 12 -3.89 -5.97 27.85
C LEU A 12 -3.91 -7.47 28.13
N GLU A 13 -4.33 -8.26 27.15
CA GLU A 13 -4.24 -9.71 27.17
C GLU A 13 -3.14 -10.15 26.20
N VAL A 14 -2.22 -10.98 26.69
CA VAL A 14 -1.10 -11.54 25.92
C VAL A 14 -1.08 -13.05 26.08
N TRP A 15 -0.70 -13.76 25.02
CA TRP A 15 -0.61 -15.22 25.00
C TRP A 15 0.85 -15.66 25.08
N THR A 16 1.53 -15.18 26.12
CA THR A 16 2.94 -15.46 26.42
C THR A 16 3.15 -15.28 27.93
N ASP A 17 4.23 -15.83 28.47
CA ASP A 17 4.62 -15.71 29.87
C ASP A 17 5.35 -14.39 30.19
N ARG A 18 5.72 -13.62 29.15
CA ARG A 18 6.45 -12.37 29.27
C ARG A 18 5.79 -11.22 28.51
N LEU A 19 5.62 -10.09 29.18
CA LEU A 19 5.18 -8.82 28.60
C LEU A 19 6.16 -7.70 28.98
N ASP A 20 6.79 -7.11 27.97
CA ASP A 20 7.57 -5.88 28.12
C ASP A 20 6.69 -4.69 27.70
N VAL A 21 6.48 -3.72 28.60
CA VAL A 21 5.68 -2.51 28.33
C VAL A 21 6.57 -1.28 28.40
N GLN A 22 6.59 -0.52 27.31
CA GLN A 22 7.19 0.81 27.27
C GLN A 22 6.09 1.88 27.31
N LEU A 23 6.22 2.82 28.24
CA LEU A 23 5.33 3.97 28.35
C LEU A 23 6.10 5.22 28.01
N THR A 24 5.59 5.96 27.03
CA THR A 24 6.14 7.25 26.60
C THR A 24 5.12 8.35 26.88
N ALA A 25 5.59 9.49 27.35
CA ALA A 25 4.76 10.65 27.64
C ALA A 25 5.40 11.92 27.08
N GLY A 26 4.58 12.77 26.46
CA GLY A 26 4.94 14.10 26.00
C GLY A 26 3.99 15.17 26.58
N ILE A 27 4.32 16.45 26.34
CA ILE A 27 3.47 17.57 26.77
C ILE A 27 2.20 17.62 25.91
N THR A 28 2.33 17.33 24.63
CA THR A 28 1.23 17.20 23.67
C THR A 28 1.17 15.79 23.07
N PRO A 29 0.06 15.41 22.41
CA PRO A 29 -0.01 14.18 21.63
C PRO A 29 1.12 14.08 20.60
N LEU A 30 1.45 15.19 19.94
CA LEU A 30 2.51 15.26 18.94
C LEU A 30 3.89 14.96 19.55
N ASP A 31 4.20 15.57 20.71
CA ASP A 31 5.44 15.31 21.44
C ASP A 31 5.55 13.86 21.89
N THR A 32 4.40 13.23 22.22
CA THR A 32 4.35 11.83 22.66
C THR A 32 4.68 10.90 21.51
N ILE A 33 4.12 11.14 20.32
CA ILE A 33 4.42 10.39 19.10
C ILE A 33 5.90 10.56 18.72
N ALA A 34 6.40 11.80 18.67
CA ALA A 34 7.79 12.07 18.33
C ALA A 34 8.77 11.40 19.32
N ALA A 35 8.45 11.42 20.62
CA ALA A 35 9.26 10.74 21.63
C ALA A 35 9.19 9.21 21.51
N GLN A 36 8.04 8.64 21.12
CA GLN A 36 7.90 7.20 20.90
C GLN A 36 8.73 6.74 19.70
N GLN A 37 8.82 7.58 18.68
CA GLN A 37 9.50 7.31 17.42
C GLN A 37 10.97 7.80 17.40
N ALA A 38 11.47 8.30 18.53
CA ALA A 38 12.82 8.85 18.62
C ALA A 38 13.87 7.75 18.42
N GLY A 39 14.84 8.00 17.52
CA GLY A 39 15.93 7.09 17.22
C GLY A 39 15.66 6.08 16.11
N VAL A 40 14.41 6.00 15.62
CA VAL A 40 14.08 5.20 14.44
C VAL A 40 14.66 5.88 13.20
N THR A 41 15.49 5.16 12.45
CA THR A 41 16.00 5.62 11.15
C THR A 41 15.09 5.09 10.06
N ARG A 42 14.44 5.98 9.31
CA ARG A 42 13.54 5.60 8.23
C ARG A 42 14.20 5.78 6.87
N PRO A 43 13.89 4.93 5.88
CA PRO A 43 14.37 5.10 4.52
C PRO A 43 13.84 6.39 3.91
N ALA A 44 14.64 7.01 3.04
CA ALA A 44 14.21 8.19 2.28
C ALA A 44 13.08 7.83 1.30
N LEU A 45 12.25 8.81 0.97
CA LEU A 45 11.28 8.72 -0.11
C LEU A 45 11.67 9.71 -1.22
N PRO A 46 11.80 9.29 -2.48
CA PRO A 46 12.16 10.16 -3.58
C PRO A 46 11.13 11.25 -3.87
N ASP A 47 11.62 12.45 -4.22
CA ASP A 47 10.82 13.64 -4.53
C ASP A 47 9.78 13.43 -5.64
N TRP A 48 10.07 12.54 -6.59
CA TRP A 48 9.18 12.29 -7.74
C TRP A 48 7.78 11.87 -7.28
N THR A 49 7.66 11.16 -6.15
CA THR A 49 6.38 10.71 -5.56
C THR A 49 5.42 11.86 -5.28
N SER A 50 5.92 13.09 -5.10
CA SER A 50 5.11 14.28 -4.79
C SER A 50 4.74 15.13 -6.01
N THR A 51 5.18 14.75 -7.22
CA THR A 51 5.02 15.56 -8.44
C THR A 51 3.73 15.29 -9.22
N GLY A 52 3.02 14.22 -8.89
CA GLY A 52 1.83 13.75 -9.61
C GLY A 52 1.37 12.40 -9.05
N ALA A 53 0.35 11.80 -9.66
CA ALA A 53 -0.14 10.49 -9.25
C ALA A 53 0.71 9.34 -9.80
N VAL A 54 0.76 8.24 -9.03
CA VAL A 54 1.15 6.92 -9.52
C VAL A 54 -0.08 6.23 -10.08
N VAL A 55 -0.16 6.10 -11.40
CA VAL A 55 -1.35 5.55 -12.05
C VAL A 55 -1.24 4.03 -12.15
N GLY A 56 -2.11 3.31 -11.45
CA GLY A 56 -2.20 1.86 -11.53
C GLY A 56 -2.86 1.44 -12.83
N LEU A 57 -2.13 0.74 -13.69
CA LEU A 57 -2.55 0.34 -15.03
C LEU A 57 -2.27 -1.15 -15.24
N GLN A 58 -3.05 -1.77 -16.10
CA GLN A 58 -2.84 -3.15 -16.55
C GLN A 58 -3.14 -3.23 -18.05
N GLY A 59 -2.72 -4.34 -18.66
CA GLY A 59 -3.13 -4.69 -20.03
C GLY A 59 -1.98 -4.80 -21.03
N GLY A 60 -0.73 -4.64 -20.59
CA GLY A 60 0.44 -4.76 -21.46
C GLY A 60 0.90 -3.44 -22.08
N THR A 61 1.99 -3.51 -22.84
CA THR A 61 2.76 -2.35 -23.32
C THR A 61 1.92 -1.30 -24.06
N ASP A 62 1.18 -1.70 -25.10
CA ASP A 62 0.39 -0.77 -25.92
C ASP A 62 -0.74 -0.12 -25.13
N GLU A 63 -1.38 -0.88 -24.25
CA GLU A 63 -2.49 -0.40 -23.44
C GLU A 63 -2.02 0.64 -22.41
N VAL A 64 -0.87 0.40 -21.76
CA VAL A 64 -0.24 1.37 -20.87
C VAL A 64 0.07 2.66 -21.61
N ARG A 65 0.73 2.60 -22.78
CA ARG A 65 1.04 3.78 -23.60
C ARG A 65 -0.23 4.57 -23.97
N ARG A 66 -1.28 3.86 -24.39
CA ARG A 66 -2.58 4.45 -24.76
C ARG A 66 -3.24 5.15 -23.57
N GLN A 67 -3.28 4.52 -22.40
CA GLN A 67 -3.89 5.09 -21.21
C GLN A 67 -3.10 6.29 -20.68
N VAL A 68 -1.77 6.21 -20.62
CA VAL A 68 -0.89 7.33 -20.23
C VAL A 68 -1.10 8.53 -21.15
N ALA A 69 -1.11 8.32 -22.48
CA ALA A 69 -1.35 9.39 -23.44
C ALA A 69 -2.72 10.05 -23.23
N SER A 70 -3.78 9.24 -23.04
CA SER A 70 -5.14 9.74 -22.82
C SER A 70 -5.28 10.56 -21.52
N LEU A 71 -4.59 10.17 -20.45
CA LEU A 71 -4.58 10.90 -19.18
C LEU A 71 -3.78 12.21 -19.29
N ARG A 72 -2.63 12.19 -19.98
CA ARG A 72 -1.85 13.40 -20.24
C ARG A 72 -2.61 14.41 -21.09
N GLU A 73 -3.35 13.97 -22.10
CA GLU A 73 -4.20 14.83 -22.92
C GLU A 73 -5.28 15.55 -22.10
N ALA A 74 -5.83 14.88 -21.08
CA ALA A 74 -6.78 15.47 -20.13
C ALA A 74 -6.12 16.38 -19.07
N GLY A 75 -4.79 16.49 -19.06
CA GLY A 75 -4.02 17.33 -18.13
C GLY A 75 -3.82 16.69 -16.75
N THR A 76 -3.73 15.36 -16.69
CA THR A 76 -3.32 14.63 -15.48
C THR A 76 -1.81 14.77 -15.24
N GLU A 77 -1.44 15.13 -14.01
CA GLU A 77 -0.04 15.11 -13.56
C GLU A 77 0.32 13.67 -13.15
N ILE A 78 1.20 13.03 -13.91
CA ILE A 78 1.60 11.63 -13.72
C ILE A 78 3.06 11.62 -13.28
N SER A 79 3.33 11.10 -12.08
CA SER A 79 4.69 10.93 -11.55
C SER A 79 5.23 9.53 -11.79
N GLY A 80 4.33 8.55 -11.88
CA GLY A 80 4.68 7.17 -12.18
C GLY A 80 3.50 6.36 -12.69
N VAL A 81 3.82 5.18 -13.20
CA VAL A 81 2.86 4.11 -13.45
C VAL A 81 3.18 2.93 -12.53
N TRP A 82 2.13 2.22 -12.16
CA TRP A 82 2.23 0.99 -11.39
C TRP A 82 1.60 -0.16 -12.17
N LEU A 83 2.43 -1.11 -12.56
CA LEU A 83 2.10 -2.20 -13.48
C LEU A 83 2.09 -3.52 -12.71
N GLN A 84 1.01 -3.78 -11.98
CA GLN A 84 0.94 -4.98 -11.12
C GLN A 84 0.94 -6.29 -11.91
N ASP A 85 0.49 -6.26 -13.16
CA ASP A 85 0.40 -7.41 -14.05
C ASP A 85 1.66 -7.64 -14.90
N TRP A 86 2.79 -7.00 -14.54
CA TRP A 86 4.08 -7.14 -15.20
C TRP A 86 4.56 -8.61 -15.25
N SER A 87 4.24 -9.41 -14.24
CA SER A 87 4.57 -10.84 -14.18
C SER A 87 3.54 -11.75 -14.87
N GLY A 88 2.52 -11.16 -15.48
CA GLY A 88 1.45 -11.85 -16.18
C GLY A 88 0.16 -11.96 -15.38
N ARG A 89 -0.88 -12.41 -16.08
CA ARG A 89 -2.24 -12.54 -15.55
C ARG A 89 -2.80 -13.95 -15.78
N ARG A 90 -3.64 -14.40 -14.85
CA ARG A 90 -4.47 -15.62 -14.97
C ARG A 90 -5.88 -15.33 -14.51
N THR A 91 -6.84 -16.11 -14.97
CA THR A 91 -8.24 -15.98 -14.57
C THR A 91 -8.61 -17.08 -13.58
N THR A 92 -9.20 -16.70 -12.44
CA THR A 92 -9.76 -17.61 -11.43
C THR A 92 -11.24 -17.32 -11.22
N ASP A 93 -11.94 -18.13 -10.42
CA ASP A 93 -13.36 -17.90 -10.08
C ASP A 93 -13.61 -16.57 -9.34
N PHE A 94 -12.57 -16.00 -8.71
CA PHE A 94 -12.65 -14.69 -8.05
C PHE A 94 -12.54 -13.52 -9.04
N GLY A 95 -11.96 -13.75 -10.22
CA GLY A 95 -11.66 -12.72 -11.21
C GLY A 95 -10.25 -12.87 -11.80
N ASP A 96 -9.78 -11.81 -12.42
CA ASP A 96 -8.42 -11.78 -12.97
C ASP A 96 -7.41 -11.58 -11.82
N ARG A 97 -6.45 -12.50 -11.72
CA ARG A 97 -5.38 -12.54 -10.72
C ARG A 97 -4.01 -12.52 -11.41
N LEU A 98 -2.97 -12.25 -10.62
CA LEU A 98 -1.60 -12.18 -11.10
C LEU A 98 -0.92 -13.56 -11.08
N TRP A 99 0.03 -13.77 -11.98
CA TRP A 99 1.02 -14.84 -11.84
C TRP A 99 2.07 -14.42 -10.82
N TRP A 100 2.22 -15.19 -9.74
CA TRP A 100 3.19 -14.93 -8.66
C TRP A 100 4.52 -15.63 -8.94
N THR A 101 5.04 -15.41 -10.15
CA THR A 101 6.32 -15.94 -10.62
C THR A 101 7.44 -14.91 -10.54
N TRP A 102 7.12 -13.63 -10.26
CA TRP A 102 8.07 -12.52 -10.06
C TRP A 102 9.13 -12.34 -11.13
N GLN A 103 8.78 -12.66 -12.36
CA GLN A 103 9.61 -12.46 -13.54
C GLN A 103 8.74 -11.85 -14.62
N LEU A 104 9.34 -10.99 -15.44
CA LEU A 104 8.65 -10.28 -16.52
C LEU A 104 7.93 -11.27 -17.45
N ASP A 105 6.68 -10.98 -17.77
CA ASP A 105 5.91 -11.68 -18.78
C ASP A 105 6.05 -10.95 -20.12
N GLU A 106 7.02 -11.36 -20.93
CA GLU A 106 7.34 -10.71 -22.21
C GLU A 106 6.22 -10.84 -23.25
N ASP A 107 5.37 -11.87 -23.15
CA ASP A 107 4.18 -12.01 -24.00
C ASP A 107 3.16 -10.90 -23.70
N ARG A 108 3.02 -10.52 -22.43
CA ARG A 108 2.12 -9.46 -21.99
C ARG A 108 2.74 -8.07 -22.13
N TYR A 109 4.03 -7.95 -21.85
CA TYR A 109 4.80 -6.71 -21.93
C TYR A 109 5.95 -6.83 -22.93
N PRO A 110 5.66 -6.97 -24.23
CA PRO A 110 6.70 -6.95 -25.25
C PRO A 110 7.40 -5.59 -25.23
N ASP A 111 8.70 -5.59 -25.55
CA ASP A 111 9.55 -4.40 -25.57
C ASP A 111 9.51 -3.61 -24.24
N TRP A 112 9.54 -4.33 -23.10
CA TRP A 112 9.49 -3.76 -21.75
C TRP A 112 10.54 -2.68 -21.50
N GLU A 113 11.80 -2.93 -21.89
CA GLU A 113 12.89 -1.95 -21.73
C GLU A 113 12.57 -0.64 -22.46
N ASP A 114 12.01 -0.71 -23.68
CA ASP A 114 11.60 0.47 -24.44
C ASP A 114 10.41 1.18 -23.78
N LEU A 115 9.45 0.44 -23.23
CA LEU A 115 8.34 1.02 -22.45
C LEU A 115 8.86 1.81 -21.25
N VAL A 116 9.74 1.21 -20.44
CA VAL A 116 10.28 1.86 -19.24
C VAL A 116 11.16 3.06 -19.62
N ALA A 117 11.99 2.93 -20.64
CA ALA A 117 12.85 4.01 -21.13
C ALA A 117 12.03 5.21 -21.64
N ASP A 118 10.97 4.96 -22.43
CA ASP A 118 10.11 6.02 -22.96
C ASP A 118 9.34 6.74 -21.84
N LEU A 119 8.79 6.00 -20.88
CA LEU A 119 8.13 6.59 -19.70
C LEU A 119 9.12 7.44 -18.90
N ALA A 120 10.34 6.93 -18.66
CA ALA A 120 11.37 7.66 -17.94
C ALA A 120 11.81 8.94 -18.68
N ALA A 121 11.89 8.91 -20.01
CA ALA A 121 12.19 10.08 -20.84
C ALA A 121 11.10 11.17 -20.73
N ASP A 122 9.87 10.78 -20.47
CA ASP A 122 8.73 11.65 -20.18
C ASP A 122 8.65 12.09 -18.69
N GLY A 123 9.60 11.67 -17.85
CA GLY A 123 9.62 11.96 -16.41
C GLY A 123 8.68 11.09 -15.58
N ILE A 124 8.15 10.01 -16.15
CA ILE A 124 7.23 9.06 -15.50
C ILE A 124 8.02 7.84 -15.03
N ARG A 125 7.92 7.51 -13.74
CA ARG A 125 8.62 6.36 -13.15
C ARG A 125 7.81 5.07 -13.30
N THR A 126 8.48 3.94 -13.51
CA THR A 126 7.82 2.62 -13.54
C THR A 126 7.97 1.93 -12.20
N THR A 127 6.86 1.39 -11.70
CA THR A 127 6.81 0.55 -10.49
C THR A 127 6.03 -0.73 -10.76
N THR A 128 6.32 -1.80 -10.03
CA THR A 128 5.76 -3.15 -10.26
C THR A 128 5.11 -3.73 -9.00
N TYR A 129 5.02 -5.06 -8.88
CA TYR A 129 4.34 -5.75 -7.78
C TYR A 129 5.06 -7.05 -7.41
N VAL A 130 5.22 -7.31 -6.11
CA VAL A 130 5.73 -8.57 -5.56
C VAL A 130 5.07 -8.84 -4.22
N ASN A 131 4.97 -10.11 -3.81
CA ASN A 131 4.51 -10.48 -2.47
C ASN A 131 5.37 -11.60 -1.86
N ALA A 132 5.06 -12.04 -0.65
CA ALA A 132 5.86 -13.05 0.08
C ALA A 132 5.66 -14.51 -0.38
N PHE A 133 4.80 -14.76 -1.37
CA PHE A 133 4.46 -16.08 -1.88
C PHE A 133 5.12 -16.40 -3.21
N LEU A 134 5.19 -17.69 -3.54
CA LEU A 134 5.53 -18.22 -4.86
C LEU A 134 4.47 -19.22 -5.31
N VAL A 135 4.19 -19.23 -6.61
CA VAL A 135 3.39 -20.29 -7.25
C VAL A 135 4.28 -21.16 -8.12
N ASP A 136 3.94 -22.45 -8.24
CA ASP A 136 4.58 -23.32 -9.22
C ASP A 136 4.36 -22.73 -10.62
N ALA A 137 5.46 -22.41 -11.31
CA ALA A 137 5.44 -21.81 -12.64
C ALA A 137 5.14 -22.84 -13.74
N ALA A 138 5.24 -24.15 -13.46
CA ALA A 138 5.05 -25.19 -14.47
C ALA A 138 3.72 -25.08 -15.24
N PRO A 139 2.56 -24.78 -14.61
CA PRO A 139 1.30 -24.58 -15.31
C PRO A 139 1.24 -23.31 -16.17
N LYS A 140 2.11 -22.31 -15.94
CA LYS A 140 2.21 -21.13 -16.82
C LYS A 140 2.72 -21.53 -18.20
N GLY A 141 3.56 -22.58 -18.27
CA GLY A 141 4.01 -23.17 -19.53
C GLY A 141 4.99 -22.29 -20.31
N ASP A 142 5.57 -21.30 -19.65
CA ASP A 142 6.51 -20.34 -20.22
C ASP A 142 7.96 -20.85 -20.01
N PRO A 143 8.66 -21.25 -21.07
CA PRO A 143 10.04 -21.74 -20.97
C PRO A 143 11.07 -20.62 -20.77
N GLY A 144 10.68 -19.34 -20.89
CA GLY A 144 11.54 -18.19 -20.72
C GLY A 144 11.80 -17.80 -19.26
N ILE A 145 10.98 -18.30 -18.33
CA ILE A 145 11.08 -18.00 -16.91
C ILE A 145 11.63 -19.17 -16.10
N ARG A 146 12.20 -18.85 -14.94
CA ARG A 146 12.62 -19.83 -13.93
C ARG A 146 11.40 -20.32 -13.16
N ASN A 147 11.48 -21.52 -12.62
CA ASN A 147 10.48 -21.99 -11.67
C ASN A 147 10.97 -21.71 -10.24
N LEU A 148 10.85 -20.45 -9.82
CA LEU A 148 11.31 -19.98 -8.50
C LEU A 148 10.69 -20.79 -7.34
N PHE A 149 9.45 -21.26 -7.49
CA PHE A 149 8.83 -22.16 -6.51
C PHE A 149 9.58 -23.49 -6.41
N ALA A 150 9.92 -24.12 -7.54
CA ALA A 150 10.68 -25.37 -7.55
C ALA A 150 12.10 -25.17 -7.02
N GLU A 151 12.77 -24.07 -7.39
CA GLU A 151 14.09 -23.70 -6.85
C GLU A 151 14.05 -23.56 -5.33
N ALA A 152 13.08 -22.80 -4.81
CA ALA A 152 12.90 -22.61 -3.37
C ALA A 152 12.57 -23.92 -2.66
N ARG A 153 11.69 -24.75 -3.23
CA ARG A 153 11.33 -26.06 -2.67
C ARG A 153 12.55 -26.96 -2.56
N ASP A 154 13.31 -27.10 -3.64
CA ASP A 154 14.45 -28.02 -3.71
C ASP A 154 15.61 -27.57 -2.81
N ALA A 155 15.69 -26.26 -2.52
CA ALA A 155 16.63 -25.68 -1.56
C ALA A 155 16.12 -25.69 -0.10
N GLY A 156 14.87 -26.10 0.17
CA GLY A 156 14.28 -26.07 1.50
C GLY A 156 13.96 -24.65 2.01
N TYR A 157 13.68 -23.73 1.10
CA TYR A 157 13.41 -22.31 1.38
C TYR A 157 11.92 -21.98 1.54
N LEU A 158 11.01 -22.93 1.31
CA LEU A 158 9.58 -22.71 1.51
C LEU A 158 9.16 -23.09 2.93
N VAL A 159 8.10 -22.44 3.43
CA VAL A 159 7.43 -22.85 4.68
C VAL A 159 6.91 -24.28 4.52
N GLN A 160 7.03 -25.08 5.58
CA GLN A 160 6.66 -26.50 5.58
C GLN A 160 5.49 -26.79 6.52
N ASP A 161 4.81 -27.91 6.31
CA ASP A 161 3.82 -28.47 7.24
C ASP A 161 4.47 -29.43 8.26
N GLU A 162 3.67 -29.99 9.17
CA GLU A 162 4.14 -30.97 10.18
C GLU A 162 4.75 -32.25 9.56
N ALA A 163 4.41 -32.58 8.31
CA ALA A 163 4.97 -33.73 7.60
C ALA A 163 6.32 -33.41 6.92
N GLY A 164 6.74 -32.14 6.92
CA GLY A 164 7.95 -31.66 6.26
C GLY A 164 7.75 -31.38 4.77
N GLU A 165 6.52 -31.40 4.28
CA GLU A 165 6.18 -31.06 2.90
C GLU A 165 5.96 -29.55 2.76
N THR A 166 6.03 -29.02 1.54
CA THR A 166 5.74 -27.59 1.30
C THR A 166 4.32 -27.23 1.73
N TYR A 167 4.19 -26.21 2.57
CA TYR A 167 2.90 -25.71 3.02
C TYR A 167 2.23 -24.91 1.90
N LEU A 168 1.23 -25.51 1.26
CA LEU A 168 0.45 -24.89 0.20
C LEU A 168 -0.82 -24.22 0.75
N LEU A 169 -0.99 -22.95 0.41
CA LEU A 169 -2.14 -22.13 0.80
C LEU A 169 -3.00 -21.83 -0.43
N ASN A 170 -4.31 -22.09 -0.30
CA ASN A 170 -5.27 -21.75 -1.35
C ASN A 170 -5.54 -20.24 -1.35
N GLN A 171 -5.25 -19.61 -2.48
CA GLN A 171 -5.35 -18.15 -2.68
C GLN A 171 -6.57 -17.77 -3.55
N GLY A 172 -7.61 -18.60 -3.54
CA GLY A 172 -8.83 -18.37 -4.32
C GLY A 172 -8.66 -18.77 -5.79
N GLY A 173 -8.38 -20.06 -6.02
CA GLY A 173 -8.32 -20.67 -7.35
C GLY A 173 -6.94 -21.14 -7.78
N PHE A 174 -5.93 -21.03 -6.91
CA PHE A 174 -4.61 -21.62 -7.07
C PHE A 174 -3.95 -21.77 -5.69
N ASP A 175 -2.95 -22.65 -5.60
CA ASP A 175 -2.15 -22.82 -4.41
C ASP A 175 -0.81 -22.07 -4.54
N ALA A 176 -0.35 -21.50 -3.44
CA ALA A 176 0.92 -20.80 -3.33
C ALA A 176 1.61 -21.16 -2.01
N ALA A 177 2.94 -21.08 -1.98
CA ALA A 177 3.74 -21.28 -0.77
C ALA A 177 4.42 -19.99 -0.34
N LEU A 178 4.55 -19.79 0.98
CA LEU A 178 5.37 -18.73 1.53
C LEU A 178 6.85 -19.11 1.46
N VAL A 179 7.70 -18.15 1.11
CA VAL A 179 9.14 -18.27 1.38
C VAL A 179 9.36 -18.21 2.89
N ASN A 180 10.17 -19.10 3.45
CA ASN A 180 10.43 -19.18 4.88
C ASN A 180 11.39 -18.07 5.33
N LEU A 181 10.87 -16.87 5.56
CA LEU A 181 11.66 -15.68 5.89
C LEU A 181 12.36 -15.75 7.27
N THR A 182 12.12 -16.79 8.07
CA THR A 182 12.91 -17.04 9.29
C THR A 182 14.19 -17.82 9.01
N ASN A 183 14.34 -18.40 7.81
CA ASN A 183 15.59 -18.98 7.34
C ASN A 183 16.43 -17.88 6.67
N PRO A 184 17.59 -17.50 7.22
CA PRO A 184 18.42 -16.43 6.66
C PRO A 184 18.83 -16.67 5.20
N ASP A 185 19.08 -17.93 4.82
CA ASP A 185 19.47 -18.27 3.45
C ASP A 185 18.30 -18.10 2.48
N ALA A 186 17.08 -18.48 2.89
CA ALA A 186 15.86 -18.27 2.12
C ALA A 186 15.53 -16.79 1.99
N GLN A 187 15.74 -16.02 3.06
CA GLN A 187 15.52 -14.58 3.09
C GLN A 187 16.48 -13.86 2.14
N ASP A 188 17.78 -14.16 2.18
CA ASP A 188 18.77 -13.55 1.28
C ASP A 188 18.56 -13.99 -0.17
N TRP A 189 18.25 -15.28 -0.42
CA TRP A 189 17.86 -15.76 -1.75
C TRP A 189 16.66 -14.99 -2.31
N TYR A 190 15.62 -14.77 -1.51
CA TYR A 190 14.44 -14.06 -1.99
C TYR A 190 14.70 -12.57 -2.20
N ALA A 191 15.56 -11.95 -1.39
CA ALA A 191 16.04 -10.60 -1.63
C ALA A 191 16.83 -10.49 -2.94
N GLN A 192 17.66 -11.48 -3.28
CA GLN A 192 18.36 -11.55 -4.57
C GLN A 192 17.38 -11.68 -5.74
N VAL A 193 16.39 -12.57 -5.65
CA VAL A 193 15.32 -12.70 -6.65
C VAL A 193 14.63 -11.37 -6.91
N ILE A 194 14.24 -10.65 -5.85
CA ILE A 194 13.58 -9.35 -5.99
C ILE A 194 14.52 -8.31 -6.65
N ALA A 195 15.80 -8.29 -6.25
CA ALA A 195 16.78 -7.38 -6.82
C ALA A 195 17.03 -7.65 -8.32
N GLU A 196 17.13 -8.90 -8.72
CA GLU A 196 17.49 -9.33 -10.07
C GLU A 196 16.30 -9.33 -11.04
N GLU A 197 15.10 -9.66 -10.56
CA GLU A 197 13.94 -9.85 -11.44
C GLU A 197 12.90 -8.73 -11.32
N VAL A 198 12.76 -8.10 -10.15
CA VAL A 198 11.70 -7.10 -9.88
C VAL A 198 12.21 -5.66 -10.01
N LEU A 199 13.46 -5.40 -9.59
CA LEU A 199 14.12 -4.08 -9.62
C LEU A 199 15.09 -3.91 -10.80
N THR A 200 14.83 -4.60 -11.91
CA THR A 200 15.60 -4.47 -13.15
C THR A 200 14.99 -3.43 -14.09
N ASP A 201 15.71 -3.14 -15.18
CA ASP A 201 15.22 -2.40 -16.36
C ASP A 201 14.70 -0.99 -16.06
N GLY A 202 15.19 -0.37 -14.99
CA GLY A 202 14.79 0.98 -14.58
C GLY A 202 13.50 1.04 -13.76
N VAL A 203 12.97 -0.09 -13.29
CA VAL A 203 11.93 -0.13 -12.25
C VAL A 203 12.50 0.44 -10.95
N VAL A 204 11.78 1.40 -10.35
CA VAL A 204 12.26 2.15 -9.16
C VAL A 204 11.47 1.86 -7.88
N GLY A 205 10.62 0.84 -7.89
CA GLY A 205 9.74 0.55 -6.78
C GLY A 205 8.64 -0.43 -7.11
N PHE A 206 7.88 -0.85 -6.10
CA PHE A 206 6.81 -1.80 -6.25
C PHE A 206 5.87 -1.82 -5.04
N MET A 207 4.65 -2.30 -5.27
CA MET A 207 3.82 -2.76 -4.18
C MET A 207 4.43 -4.03 -3.58
N ALA A 208 4.72 -4.02 -2.29
CA ALA A 208 5.21 -5.16 -1.52
C ALA A 208 4.05 -5.73 -0.71
N ASP A 209 3.32 -6.66 -1.32
CA ASP A 209 2.01 -7.09 -0.84
C ASP A 209 2.10 -8.31 0.10
N PHE A 210 0.98 -8.59 0.78
CA PHE A 210 0.82 -9.63 1.78
C PHE A 210 1.78 -9.51 2.97
N GLY A 211 1.95 -10.60 3.72
CA GLY A 211 2.75 -10.69 4.94
C GLY A 211 1.92 -11.13 6.16
N GLU A 212 0.60 -11.15 6.04
CA GLU A 212 -0.36 -11.52 7.09
C GLU A 212 -0.82 -12.99 7.06
N GLY A 213 -0.25 -13.80 6.17
CA GLY A 213 -0.78 -15.13 5.81
C GLY A 213 -0.08 -16.34 6.42
N LEU A 214 0.83 -16.19 7.38
CA LEU A 214 1.56 -17.33 7.96
C LEU A 214 0.61 -18.23 8.80
N PRO A 215 0.42 -19.51 8.46
CA PRO A 215 -0.44 -20.42 9.23
C PRO A 215 0.15 -20.72 10.61
N PHE A 216 -0.70 -20.91 11.62
CA PHE A 216 -0.24 -21.15 13.00
C PHE A 216 0.36 -22.54 13.21
N ASP A 217 0.05 -23.49 12.35
CA ASP A 217 0.57 -24.86 12.34
C ASP A 217 1.74 -25.04 11.35
N ALA A 218 2.27 -23.94 10.81
CA ALA A 218 3.42 -23.97 9.93
C ALA A 218 4.71 -24.33 10.67
N MET A 219 5.57 -25.08 9.99
CA MET A 219 6.93 -25.38 10.41
C MET A 219 7.88 -24.35 9.76
N ILE A 220 8.55 -23.57 10.60
CA ILE A 220 9.48 -22.50 10.22
C ILE A 220 10.88 -22.79 10.77
N ALA A 221 11.90 -22.07 10.27
CA ALA A 221 13.29 -22.35 10.63
C ALA A 221 13.69 -21.80 12.01
N ASP A 222 13.03 -20.75 12.50
CA ASP A 222 13.31 -20.14 13.81
C ASP A 222 12.00 -19.70 14.50
N GLY A 223 11.85 -20.10 15.76
CA GLY A 223 10.67 -19.81 16.59
C GLY A 223 9.46 -20.71 16.30
N THR A 224 8.28 -20.25 16.73
CA THR A 224 6.98 -20.90 16.44
C THR A 224 6.18 -20.03 15.49
N ALA A 225 5.31 -20.64 14.69
CA ALA A 225 4.53 -19.91 13.71
C ALA A 225 3.52 -18.95 14.34
N GLU A 226 3.00 -19.23 15.53
CA GLU A 226 2.07 -18.33 16.23
C GLU A 226 2.76 -17.02 16.65
N LEU A 227 4.02 -17.09 17.10
CA LEU A 227 4.81 -15.90 17.41
C LEU A 227 5.30 -15.22 16.13
N ALA A 228 5.70 -16.00 15.13
CA ALA A 228 6.19 -15.48 13.87
C ALA A 228 5.08 -14.82 13.03
N HIS A 229 3.81 -15.21 13.18
CA HIS A 229 2.70 -14.67 12.38
C HIS A 229 2.63 -13.14 12.44
N ASN A 230 2.65 -12.55 13.65
CA ASN A 230 2.64 -11.10 13.81
C ASN A 230 4.00 -10.45 13.53
N ARG A 231 5.09 -11.22 13.47
CA ARG A 231 6.44 -10.75 13.10
C ARG A 231 6.70 -10.86 11.59
N TRP A 232 5.93 -11.66 10.88
CA TRP A 232 6.12 -11.94 9.45
C TRP A 232 6.13 -10.68 8.58
N PRO A 233 5.28 -9.67 8.82
CA PRO A 233 5.35 -8.40 8.09
C PRO A 233 6.71 -7.70 8.22
N LEU A 234 7.32 -7.75 9.41
CA LEU A 234 8.65 -7.19 9.65
C LEU A 234 9.74 -7.95 8.89
N LEU A 235 9.69 -9.28 8.89
CA LEU A 235 10.63 -10.11 8.12
C LEU A 235 10.49 -9.84 6.62
N TRP A 236 9.25 -9.63 6.15
CA TRP A 236 8.98 -9.28 4.77
C TRP A 236 9.58 -7.91 4.41
N ALA A 237 9.34 -6.89 5.23
CA ALA A 237 9.92 -5.56 5.03
C ALA A 237 11.46 -5.56 5.05
N GLN A 238 12.07 -6.36 5.93
CA GLN A 238 13.52 -6.57 5.97
C GLN A 238 14.06 -7.18 4.67
N THR A 239 13.35 -8.18 4.14
CA THR A 239 13.69 -8.83 2.86
C THR A 239 13.64 -7.84 1.70
N VAL A 240 12.58 -7.05 1.63
CA VAL A 240 12.42 -6.00 0.61
C VAL A 240 13.48 -4.91 0.74
N ARG A 241 13.79 -4.45 1.95
CA ARG A 241 14.87 -3.48 2.18
C ARG A 241 16.21 -4.02 1.70
N ARG A 242 16.51 -5.28 2.03
CA ARG A 242 17.71 -5.98 1.58
C ARG A 242 17.77 -6.10 0.06
N ALA A 243 16.64 -6.39 -0.60
CA ALA A 243 16.58 -6.43 -2.06
C ALA A 243 16.93 -5.07 -2.70
N CYS A 244 16.40 -3.99 -2.16
CA CYS A 244 16.72 -2.63 -2.63
C CYS A 244 18.21 -2.27 -2.43
N GLU A 245 18.84 -2.75 -1.36
CA GLU A 245 20.29 -2.60 -1.17
C GLU A 245 21.10 -3.41 -2.18
N ILE A 246 20.71 -4.66 -2.46
CA ILE A 246 21.36 -5.53 -3.46
C ILE A 246 21.24 -4.92 -4.87
N ALA A 247 20.08 -4.38 -5.20
CA ALA A 247 19.82 -3.71 -6.47
C ALA A 247 20.51 -2.33 -6.60
N GLU A 248 21.26 -1.89 -5.59
CA GLU A 248 21.87 -0.55 -5.52
C GLU A 248 20.84 0.60 -5.65
N GLN A 249 19.59 0.34 -5.23
CA GLN A 249 18.47 1.29 -5.21
C GLN A 249 17.94 1.50 -3.77
N PRO A 250 18.74 2.05 -2.84
CA PRO A 250 18.33 2.17 -1.43
C PRO A 250 17.13 3.10 -1.19
N ASP A 251 16.76 3.91 -2.17
CA ASP A 251 15.60 4.80 -2.19
C ASP A 251 14.42 4.25 -3.02
N CYS A 252 14.41 2.96 -3.35
CA CYS A 252 13.30 2.28 -4.00
C CYS A 252 11.95 2.61 -3.29
N VAL A 253 10.93 2.91 -4.08
CA VAL A 253 9.61 3.24 -3.52
C VAL A 253 8.80 1.98 -3.31
N THR A 254 8.65 1.56 -2.06
CA THR A 254 7.86 0.38 -1.70
C THR A 254 6.73 0.77 -0.76
N TRP A 255 5.57 0.11 -0.91
CA TRP A 255 4.43 0.30 -0.02
C TRP A 255 3.87 -1.05 0.42
N PHE A 256 3.39 -1.10 1.67
CA PHE A 256 2.90 -2.31 2.38
C PHE A 256 1.51 -2.07 2.98
N ARG A 257 0.60 -3.06 2.92
CA ARG A 257 -0.68 -3.03 3.66
C ARG A 257 -0.57 -3.72 5.00
N THR A 258 0.37 -4.67 5.07
CA THR A 258 0.67 -5.39 6.29
C THR A 258 1.56 -4.56 7.20
N GLY A 259 1.61 -4.92 8.48
CA GLY A 259 2.34 -4.14 9.46
C GLY A 259 2.68 -4.91 10.71
N SER A 260 3.87 -4.61 11.25
CA SER A 260 4.34 -5.10 12.54
C SER A 260 5.15 -4.01 13.24
N LEU A 261 5.44 -4.22 14.53
CA LEU A 261 6.28 -3.31 15.31
C LEU A 261 7.68 -3.21 14.69
N GLY A 262 8.20 -2.00 14.53
CA GLY A 262 9.55 -1.72 14.00
C GLY A 262 9.66 -1.79 12.47
N MET A 263 8.56 -2.03 11.76
CA MET A 263 8.56 -2.11 10.30
C MET A 263 8.91 -0.79 9.61
N ASP A 264 8.70 0.35 10.29
CA ASP A 264 9.00 1.68 9.79
C ASP A 264 10.50 1.97 9.64
N GLU A 265 11.38 1.18 10.27
CA GLU A 265 12.82 1.17 9.99
C GLU A 265 13.16 0.68 8.56
N PHE A 266 12.29 -0.13 7.97
CA PHE A 266 12.55 -0.82 6.71
C PHE A 266 11.71 -0.29 5.55
N THR A 267 10.54 0.30 5.85
CA THR A 267 9.69 0.95 4.85
C THR A 267 9.03 2.21 5.40
N PRO A 268 9.06 3.33 4.67
CA PRO A 268 8.40 4.55 5.12
C PRO A 268 6.92 4.62 4.74
N MET A 269 6.46 3.86 3.73
CA MET A 269 5.16 4.04 3.10
C MET A 269 4.26 2.82 3.27
N PHE A 270 3.01 3.08 3.66
CA PHE A 270 1.98 2.07 3.82
C PHE A 270 0.74 2.45 3.00
N TRP A 271 -0.14 1.47 2.76
CA TRP A 271 -1.46 1.75 2.22
C TRP A 271 -2.57 1.06 3.01
N ALA A 272 -3.78 1.60 2.92
CA ALA A 272 -4.93 1.17 3.72
C ALA A 272 -5.47 -0.24 3.38
N GLY A 273 -4.89 -0.95 2.42
CA GLY A 273 -5.38 -2.26 1.98
C GLY A 273 -6.65 -2.19 1.13
N ASP A 274 -7.43 -3.26 1.16
CA ASP A 274 -8.39 -3.59 0.12
C ASP A 274 -9.82 -3.13 0.41
N GLN A 275 -10.07 -1.83 0.36
CA GLN A 275 -11.44 -1.32 0.56
C GLN A 275 -12.40 -1.78 -0.55
N VAL A 276 -13.65 -2.04 -0.19
CA VAL A 276 -14.77 -2.20 -1.12
C VAL A 276 -14.97 -0.91 -1.91
N VAL A 277 -15.33 -1.07 -3.18
CA VAL A 277 -15.64 0.03 -4.12
C VAL A 277 -16.99 0.70 -3.80
N ASP A 278 -17.19 1.13 -2.54
CA ASP A 278 -18.41 1.77 -2.08
C ASP A 278 -18.21 2.83 -0.97
N TRP A 279 -19.32 3.21 -0.33
CA TRP A 279 -19.40 4.25 0.68
C TRP A 279 -19.68 3.71 2.09
N SER A 280 -19.48 2.41 2.31
CA SER A 280 -19.74 1.77 3.60
C SER A 280 -18.83 2.32 4.70
N ASP A 281 -19.31 2.28 5.93
CA ASP A 281 -18.59 2.82 7.09
C ASP A 281 -17.42 1.91 7.48
N GLU A 282 -17.60 0.60 7.27
CA GLU A 282 -16.71 -0.47 7.70
C GLU A 282 -15.63 -0.81 6.66
N ASP A 283 -15.92 -0.65 5.36
CA ASP A 283 -15.01 -1.12 4.30
C ASP A 283 -14.97 -0.23 3.04
N GLY A 284 -15.59 0.96 3.06
CA GLY A 284 -15.59 1.90 1.93
C GLY A 284 -14.57 3.04 2.09
N ILE A 285 -14.78 4.15 1.37
CA ILE A 285 -13.91 5.35 1.46
C ILE A 285 -13.72 5.87 2.91
N ARG A 286 -14.70 5.66 3.79
CA ARG A 286 -14.62 6.09 5.19
C ARG A 286 -13.67 5.22 6.01
N SER A 287 -13.67 3.91 5.78
CA SER A 287 -12.73 3.01 6.46
C SER A 287 -11.30 3.26 5.98
N ALA A 288 -11.10 3.59 4.70
CA ALA A 288 -9.80 4.04 4.17
C ALA A 288 -9.27 5.24 4.97
N LEU A 289 -10.09 6.29 5.14
CA LEU A 289 -9.68 7.46 5.93
C LEU A 289 -9.33 7.08 7.37
N ARG A 290 -10.20 6.33 8.05
CA ARG A 290 -9.95 5.90 9.44
C ARG A 290 -8.68 5.04 9.55
N GLY A 291 -8.46 4.14 8.58
CA GLY A 291 -7.27 3.30 8.50
C GLY A 291 -5.99 4.10 8.31
N MET A 292 -5.99 5.06 7.38
CA MET A 292 -4.87 5.99 7.20
C MET A 292 -4.56 6.75 8.49
N LEU A 293 -5.58 7.30 9.15
CA LEU A 293 -5.41 8.05 10.39
C LEU A 293 -4.94 7.18 11.55
N ALA A 294 -5.47 5.96 11.70
CA ALA A 294 -5.05 5.02 12.72
C ALA A 294 -3.61 4.53 12.50
N GLY A 295 -3.24 4.18 11.26
CA GLY A 295 -1.89 3.79 10.89
C GLY A 295 -0.88 4.90 11.15
N SER A 296 -1.25 6.15 10.81
CA SER A 296 -0.40 7.34 10.96
C SER A 296 0.13 7.55 12.40
N VAL A 297 -0.69 7.25 13.41
CA VAL A 297 -0.33 7.39 14.83
C VAL A 297 0.18 6.09 15.44
N SER A 298 0.17 4.99 14.69
CA SER A 298 0.62 3.66 15.13
C SER A 298 2.07 3.36 14.73
N GLY A 299 2.80 4.37 14.26
CA GLY A 299 4.20 4.25 13.83
C GLY A 299 4.42 4.19 12.33
N TRP A 300 3.37 4.38 11.52
CA TRP A 300 3.47 4.43 10.05
C TRP A 300 3.19 5.85 9.57
N PRO A 301 4.17 6.76 9.59
CA PRO A 301 3.89 8.18 9.48
C PRO A 301 3.39 8.61 8.09
N LEU A 302 3.52 7.74 7.07
CA LEU A 302 3.00 7.90 5.72
C LEU A 302 2.09 6.73 5.36
N VAL A 303 0.80 7.01 5.18
CA VAL A 303 -0.21 6.03 4.74
C VAL A 303 -1.08 6.68 3.64
N HIS A 304 -1.34 5.94 2.57
CA HIS A 304 -2.27 6.33 1.50
C HIS A 304 -3.36 5.26 1.27
N SER A 305 -4.26 5.47 0.33
CA SER A 305 -5.23 4.45 -0.09
C SER A 305 -5.38 4.38 -1.61
N ASP A 306 -6.02 3.31 -2.10
CA ASP A 306 -6.35 3.16 -3.52
C ASP A 306 -7.44 4.16 -3.92
N VAL A 307 -7.13 5.10 -4.83
CA VAL A 307 -8.15 6.00 -5.38
C VAL A 307 -9.28 5.19 -6.02
N GLY A 308 -10.44 5.19 -5.37
CA GLY A 308 -11.65 4.49 -5.79
C GLY A 308 -11.84 3.09 -5.17
N GLY A 309 -10.97 2.67 -4.25
CA GLY A 309 -11.01 1.34 -3.62
C GLY A 309 -10.59 0.21 -4.55
N TYR A 310 -10.59 -1.02 -4.04
CA TYR A 310 -10.10 -2.22 -4.72
C TYR A 310 -11.19 -3.29 -4.93
N THR A 311 -11.87 -3.67 -3.85
CA THR A 311 -12.68 -4.88 -3.77
C THR A 311 -14.04 -4.68 -4.44
N SER A 312 -14.19 -5.23 -5.65
CA SER A 312 -15.45 -5.35 -6.37
C SER A 312 -15.99 -6.77 -6.26
N ILE A 313 -17.25 -6.91 -5.85
CA ILE A 313 -17.88 -8.21 -5.57
C ILE A 313 -19.23 -8.27 -6.28
N ASN A 314 -19.44 -9.32 -7.09
CA ASN A 314 -20.76 -9.63 -7.62
C ASN A 314 -21.53 -10.47 -6.60
N ALA A 315 -21.99 -9.84 -5.52
CA ALA A 315 -22.73 -10.54 -4.48
C ALA A 315 -24.18 -10.79 -4.95
N VAL A 316 -24.81 -11.84 -4.41
CA VAL A 316 -26.18 -12.27 -4.79
C VAL A 316 -27.20 -11.12 -4.73
N VAL A 317 -27.04 -10.22 -3.76
CA VAL A 317 -27.99 -9.12 -3.51
C VAL A 317 -27.56 -7.81 -4.17
N ARG A 318 -26.26 -7.64 -4.45
CA ARG A 318 -25.70 -6.39 -4.95
C ARG A 318 -24.39 -6.63 -5.68
N ASP A 319 -24.28 -6.09 -6.89
CA ASP A 319 -23.00 -5.96 -7.58
C ASP A 319 -22.32 -4.67 -7.09
N TYR A 320 -21.19 -4.83 -6.39
CA TYR A 320 -20.38 -3.73 -5.91
C TYR A 320 -19.42 -3.33 -7.02
N VAL A 321 -19.77 -2.23 -7.71
CA VAL A 321 -18.98 -1.64 -8.79
C VAL A 321 -18.72 -0.17 -8.51
N ARG A 322 -17.52 0.27 -8.85
CA ARG A 322 -17.02 1.63 -8.64
C ARG A 322 -17.78 2.62 -9.52
N SER A 323 -18.29 3.68 -8.90
CA SER A 323 -18.95 4.78 -9.61
C SER A 323 -17.98 5.92 -9.93
N GLU A 324 -18.34 6.74 -10.91
CA GLU A 324 -17.60 7.97 -11.25
C GLU A 324 -17.53 8.94 -10.06
N GLU A 325 -18.63 9.11 -9.32
CA GLU A 325 -18.65 9.95 -8.12
C GLU A 325 -17.68 9.43 -7.06
N LEU A 326 -17.59 8.11 -6.86
CA LEU A 326 -16.68 7.52 -5.89
C LEU A 326 -15.21 7.77 -6.29
N LEU A 327 -14.86 7.59 -7.57
CA LEU A 327 -13.52 7.93 -8.08
C LEU A 327 -13.17 9.40 -7.82
N ALA A 328 -14.09 10.31 -8.15
CA ALA A 328 -13.87 11.74 -7.97
C ALA A 328 -13.67 12.10 -6.48
N ARG A 329 -14.54 11.61 -5.57
CA ARG A 329 -14.41 11.90 -4.13
C ARG A 329 -13.16 11.30 -3.51
N TRP A 330 -12.76 10.11 -3.94
CA TRP A 330 -11.52 9.50 -3.46
C TRP A 330 -10.30 10.26 -3.98
N GLY A 331 -10.33 10.71 -5.24
CA GLY A 331 -9.30 11.57 -5.80
C GLY A 331 -9.19 12.91 -5.09
N GLU A 332 -10.32 13.54 -4.73
CA GLU A 332 -10.35 14.76 -3.90
C GLU A 332 -9.70 14.56 -2.53
N MET A 333 -9.93 13.41 -1.88
CA MET A 333 -9.30 13.06 -0.60
C MET A 333 -7.78 12.88 -0.77
N GLU A 334 -7.36 12.07 -1.74
CA GLU A 334 -5.94 11.74 -1.97
C GLU A 334 -5.13 12.90 -2.57
N ALA A 335 -5.78 13.92 -3.15
CA ALA A 335 -5.11 15.17 -3.52
C ALA A 335 -4.41 15.85 -2.32
N PHE A 336 -4.91 15.61 -1.11
CA PHE A 336 -4.33 16.04 0.15
C PHE A 336 -3.67 14.89 0.94
N GLY A 337 -3.38 13.76 0.30
CA GLY A 337 -2.65 12.63 0.84
C GLY A 337 -1.13 12.77 0.74
N VAL A 338 -0.41 11.75 1.22
CA VAL A 338 1.07 11.65 1.15
C VAL A 338 1.55 11.01 -0.16
N MET A 339 0.72 10.18 -0.78
CA MET A 339 0.95 9.55 -2.08
C MET A 339 -0.41 9.42 -2.75
N MET A 340 -0.54 9.83 -4.01
CA MET A 340 -1.77 9.63 -4.77
C MET A 340 -1.57 8.46 -5.73
N ARG A 341 -2.25 7.33 -5.47
CA ARG A 341 -2.15 6.14 -6.32
C ARG A 341 -3.52 5.62 -6.72
N THR A 342 -3.67 5.27 -7.99
CA THR A 342 -4.90 4.66 -8.51
C THR A 342 -4.73 3.15 -8.63
N HIS A 343 -5.85 2.42 -8.72
CA HIS A 343 -5.84 0.98 -8.90
C HIS A 343 -7.08 0.53 -9.68
N GLU A 344 -6.89 -0.37 -10.65
CA GLU A 344 -8.03 -0.88 -11.43
C GLU A 344 -8.98 -1.84 -10.68
N GLY A 345 -8.56 -2.37 -9.53
CA GLY A 345 -9.30 -3.33 -8.72
C GLY A 345 -9.20 -4.79 -9.21
N ASN A 346 -9.91 -5.68 -8.54
CA ASN A 346 -9.96 -7.13 -8.86
C ASN A 346 -10.88 -7.49 -10.05
N ARG A 347 -11.79 -6.59 -10.45
CA ARG A 347 -12.68 -6.76 -11.62
C ARG A 347 -12.61 -5.52 -12.55
N PRO A 348 -11.47 -5.23 -13.20
CA PRO A 348 -11.28 -4.00 -13.97
C PRO A 348 -12.37 -3.74 -15.01
N ALA A 349 -12.79 -4.76 -15.75
CA ALA A 349 -13.79 -4.65 -16.81
C ALA A 349 -15.22 -4.31 -16.31
N ALA A 350 -15.52 -4.55 -15.03
CA ALA A 350 -16.82 -4.25 -14.43
C ALA A 350 -16.85 -2.89 -13.71
N ASN A 351 -15.70 -2.24 -13.55
CA ASN A 351 -15.54 -1.03 -12.76
C ASN A 351 -15.14 0.14 -13.66
N LEU A 352 -15.67 1.33 -13.36
CA LEU A 352 -15.14 2.54 -13.98
C LEU A 352 -13.69 2.76 -13.51
N GLN A 353 -12.84 3.11 -14.45
CA GLN A 353 -11.44 3.45 -14.26
C GLN A 353 -11.23 4.94 -14.48
N VAL A 354 -10.10 5.45 -14.00
CA VAL A 354 -9.76 6.87 -14.14
C VAL A 354 -9.65 7.31 -15.61
N SER A 355 -9.35 6.38 -16.52
CA SER A 355 -9.25 6.58 -17.96
C SER A 355 -10.52 6.24 -18.75
N SER A 356 -11.62 5.82 -18.09
CA SER A 356 -12.81 5.26 -18.77
C SER A 356 -13.67 6.29 -19.51
N THR A 357 -13.90 7.48 -18.93
CA THR A 357 -14.74 8.53 -19.52
C THR A 357 -14.02 9.88 -19.49
N ASP A 358 -14.51 10.86 -20.25
CA ASP A 358 -13.96 12.22 -20.18
C ASP A 358 -14.08 12.78 -18.76
N SER A 359 -15.20 12.52 -18.09
CA SER A 359 -15.44 12.99 -16.72
C SER A 359 -14.50 12.33 -15.69
N THR A 360 -14.21 11.03 -15.80
CA THR A 360 -13.23 10.37 -14.91
C THR A 360 -11.83 10.92 -15.13
N ARG A 361 -11.45 11.19 -16.38
CA ARG A 361 -10.16 11.78 -16.74
C ARG A 361 -10.02 13.20 -16.21
N GLU A 362 -11.04 14.04 -16.41
CA GLU A 362 -11.08 15.42 -15.91
C GLU A 362 -11.04 15.48 -14.38
N SER A 363 -11.77 14.58 -13.70
CA SER A 363 -11.78 14.48 -12.24
C SER A 363 -10.40 14.12 -11.70
N LEU A 364 -9.75 13.09 -12.28
CA LEU A 364 -8.39 12.74 -11.90
C LEU A 364 -7.42 13.89 -12.20
N ALA A 365 -7.49 14.48 -13.39
CA ALA A 365 -6.64 15.61 -13.76
C ALA A 365 -6.76 16.78 -12.76
N HIS A 366 -7.98 17.12 -12.35
CA HIS A 366 -8.21 18.13 -11.32
C HIS A 366 -7.52 17.79 -9.99
N ALA A 367 -7.74 16.58 -9.48
CA ALA A 367 -7.14 16.13 -8.23
C ALA A 367 -5.60 16.09 -8.29
N THR A 368 -5.02 15.56 -9.39
CA THR A 368 -3.56 15.50 -9.56
C THR A 368 -2.88 16.86 -9.69
N ARG A 369 -3.55 17.87 -10.29
CA ARG A 369 -3.01 19.24 -10.31
C ARG A 369 -2.96 19.86 -8.92
N ILE A 370 -3.98 19.62 -8.08
CA ILE A 370 -3.95 20.03 -6.67
C ILE A 370 -2.82 19.29 -5.94
N TYR A 371 -2.71 17.97 -6.16
CA TYR A 371 -1.66 17.15 -5.57
C TYR A 371 -0.26 17.68 -5.93
N ALA A 372 0.01 17.92 -7.22
CA ALA A 372 1.28 18.45 -7.71
C ALA A 372 1.56 19.88 -7.19
N ALA A 373 0.55 20.74 -7.15
CA ALA A 373 0.68 22.11 -6.64
C ALA A 373 1.05 22.17 -5.13
N LEU A 374 0.67 21.14 -4.37
CA LEU A 374 1.06 20.97 -2.97
C LEU A 374 2.39 20.20 -2.79
N GLY A 375 3.08 19.85 -3.88
CA GLY A 375 4.27 18.99 -3.86
C GLY A 375 5.35 19.46 -2.90
N ASP A 376 5.74 20.74 -2.93
CA ASP A 376 6.79 21.28 -2.05
C ASP A 376 6.37 21.24 -0.57
N TYR A 377 5.10 21.56 -0.28
CA TYR A 377 4.56 21.46 1.07
C TYR A 377 4.57 19.99 1.56
N ARG A 378 4.12 19.07 0.70
CA ARG A 378 4.09 17.64 1.01
C ARG A 378 5.48 17.07 1.24
N ARG A 379 6.47 17.43 0.42
CA ARG A 379 7.86 16.98 0.63
C ARG A 379 8.39 17.38 1.99
N ALA A 380 8.16 18.62 2.42
CA ALA A 380 8.53 19.04 3.77
C ALA A 380 7.84 18.23 4.89
N LEU A 381 6.58 17.83 4.68
CA LEU A 381 5.87 16.96 5.63
C LEU A 381 6.38 15.52 5.61
N VAL A 382 6.73 15.00 4.44
CA VAL A 382 7.37 13.69 4.29
C VAL A 382 8.72 13.69 4.99
N ASP A 383 9.55 14.70 4.78
CA ASP A 383 10.84 14.83 5.46
C ASP A 383 10.69 14.91 6.99
N GLU A 384 9.72 15.69 7.50
CA GLU A 384 9.39 15.74 8.93
C GLU A 384 8.97 14.36 9.45
N ALA A 385 8.10 13.66 8.71
CA ALA A 385 7.60 12.33 9.05
C ALA A 385 8.73 11.28 9.11
N LEU A 386 9.62 11.29 8.12
CA LEU A 386 10.77 10.38 8.08
C LEU A 386 11.73 10.64 9.24
N ALA A 387 12.03 11.91 9.52
CA ALA A 387 12.97 12.32 10.54
C ALA A 387 12.46 12.14 11.99
N THR A 388 11.15 12.28 12.21
CA THR A 388 10.58 12.39 13.57
C THR A 388 9.54 11.33 13.90
N GLY A 389 9.00 10.62 12.90
CA GLY A 389 7.85 9.73 13.06
C GLY A 389 6.52 10.45 13.29
N VAL A 390 6.50 11.78 13.27
CA VAL A 390 5.25 12.55 13.33
C VAL A 390 4.46 12.32 12.03
N PRO A 391 3.17 11.96 12.11
CA PRO A 391 2.40 11.69 10.90
C PRO A 391 2.18 12.95 10.07
N ALA A 392 2.25 12.77 8.75
CA ALA A 392 1.89 13.81 7.79
C ALA A 392 0.37 14.02 7.76
N LEU A 393 -0.43 12.95 7.89
CA LEU A 393 -1.88 13.01 8.07
C LEU A 393 -2.21 12.93 9.56
N ARG A 394 -2.62 14.05 10.17
CA ARG A 394 -2.80 14.16 11.63
C ARG A 394 -4.29 14.05 11.99
N PRO A 395 -4.68 13.04 12.79
CA PRO A 395 -6.02 12.98 13.36
C PRO A 395 -6.32 14.24 14.18
N MET A 396 -7.60 14.58 14.34
CA MET A 396 -7.98 15.83 14.98
C MET A 396 -7.53 15.96 16.43
N TRP A 397 -7.50 14.87 17.21
CA TRP A 397 -6.97 14.90 18.58
C TRP A 397 -5.46 15.15 18.65
N VAL A 398 -4.72 14.92 17.55
CA VAL A 398 -3.30 15.27 17.41
C VAL A 398 -3.14 16.73 16.95
N GLY A 399 -3.87 17.14 15.91
CA GLY A 399 -3.73 18.47 15.31
C GLY A 399 -4.43 19.60 16.10
N ALA A 400 -5.47 19.27 16.86
CA ALA A 400 -6.28 20.20 17.64
C ALA A 400 -6.71 19.61 19.01
N PRO A 401 -5.76 19.21 19.87
CA PRO A 401 -6.06 18.66 21.19
C PRO A 401 -6.86 19.64 22.05
N GLY A 402 -7.79 19.12 22.85
CA GLY A 402 -8.61 19.92 23.77
C GLY A 402 -9.71 20.76 23.12
N THR A 403 -9.98 20.53 21.84
CA THR A 403 -11.05 21.20 21.09
C THR A 403 -12.27 20.30 20.90
N ASP A 404 -13.44 20.86 20.64
CA ASP A 404 -14.65 20.08 20.32
C ASP A 404 -14.48 19.22 19.05
N ALA A 405 -13.55 19.61 18.16
CA ALA A 405 -13.25 18.88 16.94
C ALA A 405 -12.29 17.69 17.16
N ALA A 406 -11.69 17.55 18.35
CA ALA A 406 -10.67 16.53 18.63
C ALA A 406 -11.17 15.09 18.41
N THR A 407 -12.47 14.84 18.59
CA THR A 407 -13.09 13.52 18.40
C THR A 407 -13.63 13.28 16.99
N ALA A 408 -13.43 14.20 16.06
CA ALA A 408 -13.88 14.00 14.68
C ALA A 408 -12.93 13.03 13.94
N GLU A 409 -13.52 12.07 13.24
CA GLU A 409 -12.83 10.98 12.53
C GLU A 409 -12.96 11.09 11.00
N ASP A 410 -13.77 12.04 10.53
CA ASP A 410 -14.08 12.29 9.11
C ASP A 410 -13.35 13.51 8.55
N GLN A 411 -12.30 13.95 9.25
CA GLN A 411 -11.46 15.09 8.88
C GLN A 411 -10.08 14.93 9.51
N PHE A 412 -9.09 15.59 8.92
CA PHE A 412 -7.70 15.51 9.36
C PHE A 412 -6.93 16.77 8.98
N PHE A 413 -5.80 16.99 9.65
CA PHE A 413 -4.83 17.97 9.17
C PHE A 413 -3.78 17.30 8.28
N LEU A 414 -3.57 17.83 7.09
CA LEU A 414 -2.33 17.60 6.36
C LEU A 414 -1.28 18.55 6.96
N GLY A 415 -0.32 17.98 7.69
CA GLY A 415 0.66 18.72 8.46
C GLY A 415 0.01 19.60 9.54
N SER A 416 0.49 20.83 9.68
CA SER A 416 -0.01 21.80 10.67
C SER A 416 -0.94 22.86 10.10
N SER A 417 -1.10 22.92 8.77
CA SER A 417 -1.61 24.13 8.09
C SER A 417 -2.86 23.91 7.26
N VAL A 418 -3.16 22.68 6.82
CA VAL A 418 -4.29 22.39 5.94
C VAL A 418 -5.26 21.45 6.66
N LEU A 419 -6.48 21.91 6.92
CA LEU A 419 -7.57 21.07 7.41
C LEU A 419 -8.36 20.52 6.21
N VAL A 420 -8.53 19.21 6.17
CA VAL A 420 -9.24 18.50 5.10
C VAL A 420 -10.42 17.76 5.70
N ALA A 421 -11.61 17.95 5.13
CA ALA A 421 -12.83 17.26 5.51
C ALA A 421 -13.46 16.68 4.23
N PRO A 422 -13.04 15.47 3.80
CA PRO A 422 -13.50 14.87 2.55
C PRO A 422 -15.00 14.56 2.61
N VAL A 423 -15.65 14.54 1.43
CA VAL A 423 -17.02 14.08 1.31
C VAL A 423 -17.02 12.55 1.25
N LEU A 424 -17.61 11.92 2.27
CA LEU A 424 -17.58 10.46 2.45
C LEU A 424 -18.95 9.79 2.24
N ASP A 425 -19.92 10.52 1.67
CA ASP A 425 -21.25 10.02 1.33
C ASP A 425 -21.59 10.35 -0.14
N PRO A 426 -22.38 9.49 -0.83
CA PRO A 426 -22.81 9.75 -2.19
C PRO A 426 -23.87 10.86 -2.27
N GLY A 427 -23.93 11.56 -3.41
CA GLY A 427 -24.93 12.58 -3.73
C GLY A 427 -24.84 13.85 -2.89
N ARG A 428 -23.70 14.13 -2.25
CA ARG A 428 -23.53 15.32 -1.40
C ARG A 428 -22.92 16.48 -2.16
N PHE A 429 -23.50 17.66 -1.97
CA PHE A 429 -23.00 18.95 -2.49
C PHE A 429 -22.56 19.92 -1.39
N ARG A 430 -22.76 19.55 -0.12
CA ARG A 430 -22.39 20.31 1.07
C ARG A 430 -21.94 19.34 2.15
N TRP A 431 -20.86 19.68 2.84
CA TRP A 431 -20.34 18.95 3.99
C TRP A 431 -20.25 19.91 5.17
N ARG A 432 -20.44 19.42 6.40
CA ARG A 432 -20.29 20.23 7.63
C ARG A 432 -19.19 19.62 8.46
N CYS A 433 -18.28 20.44 8.96
CA CYS A 433 -17.08 19.97 9.65
C CYS A 433 -16.79 20.89 10.86
N PRO A 434 -16.66 20.33 12.08
CA PRO A 434 -16.18 21.10 13.23
C PRO A 434 -14.84 21.78 12.94
N CYS A 435 -14.83 23.12 12.95
CA CYS A 435 -13.63 23.92 12.72
C CYS A 435 -12.85 24.15 14.02
N ARG A 436 -11.54 24.45 13.93
CA ARG A 436 -10.68 24.72 15.10
C ARG A 436 -11.27 25.88 15.95
N PRO A 437 -11.51 25.70 17.26
CA PRO A 437 -11.94 26.78 18.14
C PRO A 437 -10.94 27.95 18.11
N GLY A 438 -11.45 29.17 17.97
CA GLY A 438 -10.66 30.40 17.88
C GLY A 438 -10.73 31.14 16.55
N SER A 439 -11.24 30.51 15.47
CA SER A 439 -11.44 31.19 14.18
C SER A 439 -12.79 31.95 14.09
N GLY A 440 -13.71 31.70 15.03
CA GLY A 440 -15.05 32.30 15.05
C GLY A 440 -15.95 31.91 13.87
N ARG A 441 -15.54 30.93 13.05
CA ARG A 441 -16.31 30.47 11.88
C ARG A 441 -16.60 28.98 12.00
N THR A 442 -17.86 28.62 11.83
CA THR A 442 -18.23 27.29 11.37
C THR A 442 -17.74 27.11 9.94
N CYS A 443 -17.03 26.03 9.71
CA CYS A 443 -16.81 25.43 8.41
C CYS A 443 -17.86 24.30 8.27
#